data_AF-A0A1J1C733-F1
#
_entry.id   AF-A0A1J1C733-F1
#
_cell.length_a   1.000
_cell.length_b   1.000
_cell.length_c   1.000
_cell.angle_alpha   90.00
_cell.angle_beta   90.00
_cell.angle_gamma   90.00
#
_symmetry.space_group_name_H-M   'P 1'
#
loop_
_entity.id
_entity.type
_entity.pdbx_description
1 polymer ?
#
loop_
_entity_poly.entity_id
_entity_poly.type
_entity_poly.pdbx_seq_one_letter_code
_entity_poly.pdbx_strand_id
1 'polypeptide(L)'
;MNIKQCVCFLINRLKKQYRLWDAFFRSKATATLEWEVAEMEHLFALMTAGFWIGVPAVPLPITLKLLPEMEEELLLLLERVELAHAPLSQLFSTLDVG
;
A
#
# COMPACT_ATOMS: atom_id res chain seq x y z
N MET A 1 21.71 -22.87 -47.53
CA MET A 1 20.73 -22.29 -46.58
C MET A 1 20.33 -20.93 -47.11
N ASN A 2 19.03 -20.73 -47.42
CA ASN A 2 18.59 -19.67 -48.34
C ASN A 2 18.48 -18.31 -47.62
N ILE A 3 18.98 -17.23 -48.21
CA ILE A 3 19.06 -15.86 -47.63
C ILE A 3 17.70 -15.37 -47.08
N LYS A 4 16.59 -15.75 -47.72
CA LYS A 4 15.23 -15.40 -47.28
C LYS A 4 14.86 -16.01 -45.91
N GLN A 5 15.36 -17.19 -45.56
CA GLN A 5 15.08 -17.83 -44.26
C GLN A 5 15.79 -17.11 -43.12
N CYS A 6 17.03 -16.66 -43.31
CA CYS A 6 17.77 -15.90 -42.30
C CYS A 6 17.09 -14.56 -41.99
N VAL A 7 16.62 -13.83 -43.01
CA VAL A 7 15.95 -12.53 -42.82
C VAL A 7 14.61 -12.70 -42.08
N CYS A 8 13.81 -13.71 -42.45
CA CYS A 8 12.54 -13.98 -41.79
C CYS A 8 12.73 -14.37 -40.30
N PHE A 9 13.77 -15.15 -40.00
CA PHE A 9 14.12 -15.52 -38.64
C PHE A 9 14.52 -14.29 -37.78
N LEU A 10 15.28 -13.35 -38.35
CA LEU A 10 15.75 -12.16 -37.64
C LEU A 10 14.59 -11.19 -37.31
N ILE A 11 13.67 -10.98 -38.27
CA ILE A 11 12.48 -10.12 -38.09
C ILE A 11 11.55 -10.67 -37.01
N ASN A 12 11.33 -11.99 -36.98
CA ASN A 12 10.49 -12.61 -35.95
C ASN A 12 11.08 -12.49 -34.55
N ARG A 13 12.42 -12.55 -34.43
CA ARG A 13 13.12 -12.34 -33.15
C ARG A 13 12.99 -10.91 -32.66
N LEU A 14 13.14 -9.92 -33.54
CA LEU A 14 12.93 -8.50 -33.22
C LEU A 14 11.48 -8.22 -32.79
N LYS A 15 10.48 -8.77 -33.50
CA LYS A 15 9.07 -8.63 -33.10
C LYS A 15 8.77 -9.23 -31.73
N LYS A 16 9.41 -10.34 -31.35
CA LYS A 16 9.25 -10.91 -30.01
C LYS A 16 9.86 -10.00 -28.94
N GLN A 17 11.06 -9.49 -29.19
CA GLN A 17 11.72 -8.59 -28.25
C GLN A 17 10.92 -7.30 -28.05
N TYR A 18 10.41 -6.67 -29.12
CA TYR A 18 9.62 -5.45 -29.00
C TYR A 18 8.36 -5.63 -28.13
N ARG A 19 7.66 -6.76 -28.26
CA ARG A 19 6.48 -7.06 -27.43
C ARG A 19 6.81 -7.23 -25.95
N LEU A 20 7.97 -7.84 -25.64
CA LEU A 20 8.42 -8.00 -24.25
C LEU A 20 8.78 -6.65 -23.64
N TRP A 21 9.41 -5.76 -24.41
CA TRP A 21 9.77 -4.42 -23.97
C TRP A 21 8.52 -3.56 -23.72
N ASP A 22 7.54 -3.59 -24.63
CA ASP A 22 6.27 -2.87 -24.48
C ASP A 22 5.50 -3.31 -23.22
N ALA A 23 5.40 -4.62 -22.99
CA ALA A 23 4.79 -5.16 -21.79
C ALA A 23 5.52 -4.72 -20.50
N PHE A 24 6.86 -4.70 -20.53
CA PHE A 24 7.68 -4.28 -19.39
C PHE A 24 7.53 -2.79 -19.06
N PHE A 25 7.50 -1.92 -20.07
CA PHE A 25 7.29 -0.49 -19.84
C PHE A 25 5.90 -0.22 -19.27
N ARG A 26 4.89 -0.92 -19.78
CA ARG A 26 3.52 -0.79 -19.26
C ARG A 26 3.41 -1.28 -17.82
N SER A 27 4.00 -2.43 -17.49
CA SER A 27 3.99 -2.95 -16.12
C SER A 27 4.76 -2.06 -15.15
N LYS A 28 5.87 -1.47 -15.61
CA LYS A 28 6.66 -0.54 -14.78
C LYS A 28 5.91 0.75 -14.50
N ALA A 29 5.18 1.29 -15.48
CA ALA A 29 4.37 2.48 -15.29
C ALA A 29 3.23 2.26 -14.29
N THR A 30 2.54 1.11 -14.33
CA THR A 30 1.48 0.80 -13.35
C THR A 30 2.04 0.54 -11.96
N ALA A 31 3.15 -0.20 -11.86
CA ALA A 31 3.78 -0.49 -10.57
C ALA A 31 4.25 0.79 -9.84
N THR A 32 4.73 1.80 -10.58
CA THR A 32 5.10 3.09 -9.97
C THR A 32 3.89 3.80 -9.36
N LEU A 33 2.74 3.80 -10.07
CA LEU A 33 1.52 4.42 -9.57
C LEU A 33 0.97 3.71 -8.35
N GLU A 34 0.98 2.37 -8.35
CA GLU A 34 0.59 1.57 -7.18
C GLU A 34 1.44 1.89 -5.96
N TRP A 35 2.76 2.05 -6.15
CA TRP A 35 3.67 2.45 -5.07
C TRP A 35 3.38 3.86 -4.55
N GLU A 36 3.09 4.82 -5.45
CA GLU A 36 2.81 6.20 -5.07
C GLU A 36 1.50 6.33 -4.27
N VAL A 37 0.47 5.55 -4.64
CA VAL A 37 -0.79 5.48 -3.88
C VAL A 37 -0.54 4.92 -2.47
N ALA A 38 0.22 3.82 -2.36
CA ALA A 38 0.57 3.26 -1.07
C ALA A 38 1.38 4.25 -0.21
N GLU A 39 2.33 4.98 -0.80
CA GLU A 39 3.09 6.00 -0.08
C GLU A 39 2.18 7.14 0.43
N MET A 40 1.21 7.56 -0.38
CA MET A 40 0.21 8.56 0.03
C MET A 40 -0.62 8.09 1.25
N GLU A 41 -1.05 6.83 1.27
CA GLU A 41 -1.78 6.25 2.41
C GLU A 41 -0.95 6.29 3.70
N HIS A 42 0.34 5.94 3.62
CA HIS A 42 1.26 6.04 4.77
C HIS A 42 1.44 7.48 5.25
N LEU A 43 1.57 8.44 4.32
CA LEU A 43 1.67 9.86 4.66
C LEU A 43 0.38 10.38 5.30
N PHE A 44 -0.80 9.94 4.82
CA PHE A 44 -2.08 10.29 5.44
C PHE A 44 -2.15 9.77 6.88
N ALA A 45 -1.75 8.53 7.13
CA ALA A 45 -1.67 7.97 8.48
C ALA A 45 -0.78 8.81 9.40
N LEU A 46 0.36 9.26 8.88
CA LEU A 46 1.27 10.13 9.63
C LEU A 46 0.67 11.52 9.90
N MET A 47 -0.05 12.10 8.93
CA MET A 47 -0.66 13.42 9.11
C MET A 47 -1.87 13.41 10.05
N THR A 48 -2.63 12.30 10.08
CA THR A 48 -3.83 12.17 10.93
C THR A 48 -3.49 11.68 12.34
N ALA A 49 -2.60 10.69 12.47
CA ALA A 49 -2.28 10.03 13.74
C ALA A 49 -0.84 10.24 14.22
N GLY A 50 0.04 10.89 13.44
CA GLY A 50 1.46 11.07 13.79
C GLY A 50 1.71 11.88 15.07
N PHE A 51 0.72 12.69 15.49
CA PHE A 51 0.72 13.32 16.81
C PHE A 51 0.93 12.32 17.96
N TRP A 52 0.41 11.08 17.85
CA TRP A 52 0.60 10.04 18.87
C TRP A 52 2.06 9.59 19.01
N ILE A 53 2.89 9.81 17.98
CA ILE A 53 4.32 9.43 17.95
C ILE A 53 5.21 10.69 18.12
N GLY A 54 4.62 11.84 18.42
CA GLY A 54 5.36 13.10 18.64
C GLY A 54 5.72 13.87 17.38
N VAL A 55 5.15 13.49 16.22
CA VAL A 55 5.25 14.31 15.00
C VAL A 55 4.30 15.50 15.14
N PRO A 56 4.71 16.73 14.79
CA PRO A 56 3.83 17.89 14.89
C PRO A 56 2.58 17.66 14.05
N ALA A 57 1.41 17.78 14.69
CA ALA A 57 0.12 17.61 14.03
C ALA A 57 -0.01 18.63 12.89
N VAL A 58 -0.43 18.14 11.73
CA VAL A 58 -0.84 19.00 10.61
C VAL A 58 -2.06 19.83 11.04
N PRO A 59 -2.27 21.05 10.52
CA PRO A 59 -3.46 21.85 10.86
C PRO A 59 -4.76 21.05 10.75
N LEU A 60 -5.57 21.07 11.82
CA LEU A 60 -6.81 20.30 11.97
C LEU A 60 -7.75 20.33 10.74
N PRO A 61 -7.94 21.46 10.02
CA PRO A 61 -8.81 21.48 8.84
C PRO A 61 -8.36 20.54 7.71
N ILE A 62 -7.06 20.26 7.61
CA ILE A 62 -6.49 19.34 6.61
C ILE A 62 -6.72 17.91 7.08
N THR A 63 -6.41 17.61 8.34
CA THR A 63 -6.65 16.31 8.96
C THR A 63 -8.12 15.88 8.84
N LEU A 64 -9.08 16.77 9.12
CA LEU A 64 -10.51 16.45 9.02
C LEU A 64 -10.97 16.17 7.59
N LYS A 65 -10.31 16.75 6.58
CA LYS A 65 -10.60 16.45 5.17
C LYS A 65 -10.02 15.11 4.73
N LEU A 66 -8.90 14.69 5.32
CA LEU A 66 -8.24 13.42 5.02
C LEU A 66 -8.78 12.25 5.85
N LEU A 67 -9.46 12.53 6.97
CA LEU A 67 -9.99 11.50 7.87
C LEU A 67 -10.92 10.47 7.21
N PRO A 68 -11.84 10.85 6.27
CA PRO A 68 -12.67 9.89 5.57
C PRO A 68 -11.88 8.91 4.68
N GLU A 69 -10.73 9.34 4.15
CA GLU A 69 -9.85 8.50 3.33
C GLU A 69 -9.09 7.46 4.16
N MET A 70 -9.23 7.49 5.50
CA MET A 70 -8.58 6.58 6.44
C MET A 70 -9.58 5.70 7.22
N GLU A 71 -10.81 5.60 6.73
CA GLU A 71 -11.90 4.88 7.41
C GLU A 71 -11.54 3.42 7.67
N GLU A 72 -11.00 2.72 6.67
CA GLU A 72 -10.66 1.30 6.77
C GLU A 72 -9.57 1.03 7.80
N GLU A 73 -8.53 1.87 7.83
CA GLU A 73 -7.42 1.76 8.78
C GLU A 73 -7.89 2.05 10.21
N LEU A 74 -8.77 3.04 10.39
CA LEU A 74 -9.36 3.37 11.68
C LEU A 74 -10.25 2.22 12.19
N LEU A 75 -11.07 1.63 11.33
CA LEU A 75 -11.87 0.44 11.67
C LEU A 75 -10.99 -0.73 12.08
N LEU A 76 -9.91 -0.99 11.34
CA LEU A 76 -8.95 -2.04 11.68
C LEU A 76 -8.27 -1.76 13.03
N LEU A 77 -7.92 -0.50 13.30
CA LEU A 77 -7.35 -0.09 14.59
C LEU A 77 -8.31 -0.36 15.76
N LEU A 78 -9.59 -0.02 15.57
CA LEU A 78 -10.63 -0.29 16.57
C LEU A 78 -10.80 -1.79 16.83
N GLU A 79 -10.84 -2.61 15.78
CA GLU A 79 -10.92 -4.07 15.91
C GLU A 79 -9.73 -4.63 16.72
N ARG A 80 -8.52 -4.13 16.47
CA ARG A 80 -7.33 -4.53 17.23
C ARG A 80 -7.39 -4.12 18.69
N VAL A 81 -7.92 -2.94 18.99
CA VAL A 81 -8.10 -2.46 20.37
C VAL A 81 -9.12 -3.31 21.13
N GLU A 82 -10.23 -3.68 20.49
CA GLU A 82 -11.25 -4.56 21.07
C GLU A 82 -10.69 -5.97 21.34
N LEU A 83 -9.97 -6.54 20.38
CA LEU A 83 -9.29 -7.82 20.55
C LEU A 83 -8.25 -7.79 21.69
N ALA A 84 -7.55 -6.68 21.89
CA ALA A 84 -6.58 -6.53 22.98
C ALA A 84 -7.25 -6.34 24.36
N HIS A 85 -8.46 -5.77 24.41
CA HIS A 85 -9.21 -5.63 25.66
C HIS A 85 -9.75 -6.96 26.19
N ALA A 86 -10.09 -7.92 25.32
CA ALA A 86 -10.62 -9.22 25.74
C ALA A 86 -9.66 -10.03 26.66
N PRO A 87 -8.35 -10.18 26.34
CA PRO A 87 -7.37 -10.82 27.22
C PRO A 87 -7.11 -10.01 28.51
N LEU A 88 -7.04 -8.68 28.42
CA LEU A 88 -6.83 -7.82 29.60
C LEU A 88 -7.98 -7.95 30.60
N SER A 89 -9.23 -7.98 30.10
CA SER A 89 -10.42 -8.20 30.93
C SER A 89 -10.36 -9.52 31.70
N GLN A 90 -9.91 -10.61 31.04
CA GLN A 90 -9.72 -11.90 31.70
C GLN A 90 -8.62 -11.86 32.77
N LEU A 91 -7.51 -11.17 32.51
CA LEU A 91 -6.43 -10.99 33.49
C LEU A 91 -6.88 -10.17 34.70
N PHE A 92 -7.64 -9.10 34.50
CA PHE A 92 -8.20 -8.33 35.62
C PHE A 92 -9.23 -9.15 36.41
N SER A 93 -10.04 -9.98 35.73
CA SER A 93 -10.99 -10.88 36.39
C SER A 93 -10.32 -11.96 37.24
N THR A 94 -9.09 -12.39 36.95
CA THR A 94 -8.36 -13.35 37.80
C THR A 94 -7.63 -12.68 38.96
N LEU A 95 -7.26 -11.40 38.81
CA LEU A 95 -6.63 -10.60 39.88
C LEU A 95 -7.63 -10.06 40.91
N ASP A 96 -8.88 -9.81 40.52
CA ASP A 96 -9.95 -9.31 41.40
C ASP A 96 -10.55 -10.40 42.33
N VAL A 97 -10.23 -11.68 42.09
CA VAL A 97 -10.71 -12.83 42.89
C VAL A 97 -9.69 -13.20 43.99
N GLY A 98 -8.80 -12.27 44.36
CA GLY A 98 -7.78 -12.40 45.42
C GLY A 98 -8.02 -11.48 46.60
#